data_AF-A0A7Z9GDW0-F1
#
_entry.id   AF-A0A7Z9GDW0-F1
#
_cell.length_a   1.000
_cell.length_b   1.000
_cell.length_c   1.000
_cell.angle_alpha   90.00
_cell.angle_beta   90.00
_cell.angle_gamma   90.00
#
_symmetry.space_group_name_H-M   'P 1'
#
loop_
_entity.id
_entity.type
_entity.pdbx_description
1 polymer ?
#
loop_
_entity_poly.entity_id
_entity_poly.type
_entity_poly.pdbx_seq_one_letter_code
_entity_poly.pdbx_strand_id
1 'polypeptide(L)'
;MRADMIKFFAVQRQIFGVCTCCGELFRLSDANMYMKKKPMPDWMDKLDQAERRVDLQEAKLQEQKKEIQNKAGEKGRKRAMKAVRKVDPVFTPNKLNPDDAKVIFHPVDYLVFNGMKKKPEIKNIVFLDNVIKRKEQKSIQKSIEKTIEKENYEWITVQVSETGVVEYK
;
A
#
# COMPACT_ATOMS: atom_id res chain seq x y z
N MET A 1 -51.12 35.84 5.76
CA MET A 1 -50.83 34.48 6.27
C MET A 1 -49.76 33.73 5.48
N ARG A 2 -49.94 33.33 4.19
CA ARG A 2 -48.87 32.61 3.45
C ARG A 2 -47.63 33.48 3.16
N ALA A 3 -47.81 34.77 2.89
CA ALA A 3 -46.70 35.70 2.62
C ALA A 3 -45.87 36.02 3.89
N ASP A 4 -46.51 36.07 5.06
CA ASP A 4 -45.84 36.36 6.34
C ASP A 4 -44.95 35.21 6.79
N MET A 5 -45.37 33.96 6.57
CA MET A 5 -44.51 32.79 6.78
C MET A 5 -43.26 32.83 5.89
N ILE A 6 -43.39 33.21 4.62
CA ILE A 6 -42.23 33.28 3.70
C ILE A 6 -41.24 34.36 4.16
N LYS A 7 -41.73 35.51 4.62
CA LYS A 7 -40.89 36.57 5.21
C LYS A 7 -40.20 36.11 6.49
N PHE A 8 -40.91 35.40 7.37
CA PHE A 8 -40.34 34.84 8.60
C PHE A 8 -39.21 33.85 8.30
N PHE A 9 -39.39 32.92 7.37
CA PHE A 9 -38.33 31.98 6.97
C PHE A 9 -37.14 32.66 6.27
N ALA A 10 -37.36 33.77 5.56
CA ALA A 10 -36.27 34.56 4.98
C ALA A 10 -35.40 35.23 6.06
N VAL A 11 -36.01 35.71 7.16
CA VAL A 11 -35.29 36.26 8.32
C VAL A 11 -34.55 35.14 9.08
N GLN A 12 -35.13 33.95 9.20
CA GLN A 12 -34.49 32.80 9.86
C GLN A 12 -33.25 32.26 9.14
N ARG A 13 -33.06 32.56 7.85
CA ARG A 13 -31.81 32.24 7.11
C ARG A 13 -30.60 33.07 7.55
N GLN A 14 -30.83 34.16 8.29
CA GLN A 14 -29.77 35.01 8.86
C GLN A 14 -29.45 34.66 10.32
N ILE A 15 -30.18 33.71 10.92
CA ILE A 15 -29.96 33.28 12.29
C ILE A 15 -29.12 32.00 12.28
N PHE A 16 -27.90 32.12 12.78
CA PHE A 16 -26.96 31.01 12.95
C PHE A 16 -27.12 30.42 14.36
N GLY A 17 -27.30 29.11 14.43
CA GLY A 17 -27.22 28.33 15.66
C GLY A 17 -25.86 27.63 15.75
N VAL A 18 -25.46 27.28 16.96
CA VAL A 18 -24.29 26.44 17.24
C VAL A 18 -24.80 25.11 17.77
N CYS A 19 -24.40 23.97 17.20
CA CYS A 19 -24.78 22.68 17.79
C CYS A 19 -24.07 22.52 19.13
N THR A 20 -24.83 22.22 20.18
CA THR A 20 -24.29 21.87 21.50
C THR A 20 -23.54 20.53 21.51
N CYS A 21 -23.67 19.75 20.43
CA CYS A 21 -23.08 18.42 20.25
C CYS A 21 -21.67 18.44 19.67
N CYS A 22 -21.44 19.23 18.62
CA CYS A 22 -20.20 19.26 17.83
C CYS A 22 -19.61 20.68 17.68
N GLY A 23 -20.30 21.71 18.15
CA GLY A 23 -19.86 23.10 18.03
C GLY A 23 -19.99 23.69 16.61
N GLU A 24 -20.56 22.95 15.65
CA GLU A 24 -20.72 23.43 14.28
C GLU A 24 -21.80 24.51 14.18
N LEU A 25 -21.51 25.52 13.36
CA LEU A 25 -22.45 26.59 13.01
C LEU A 25 -23.41 26.07 11.93
N PHE A 26 -24.72 26.15 12.19
CA PHE A 26 -25.76 25.78 11.23
C PHE A 26 -26.81 26.89 11.12
N ARG A 27 -27.44 27.07 9.95
CA ARG A 27 -28.56 28.02 9.84
C ARG A 27 -29.82 27.37 10.40
N LEU A 28 -30.70 28.14 11.03
CA LEU A 28 -32.00 27.63 11.47
C LEU A 28 -32.85 27.07 10.31
N SER A 29 -32.60 27.54 9.09
CA SER A 29 -33.18 26.94 7.89
C SER A 29 -32.73 25.50 7.66
N ASP A 30 -31.53 25.11 8.08
CA ASP A 30 -30.92 23.81 7.77
C ASP A 30 -31.35 22.70 8.75
N ALA A 31 -32.03 23.09 9.84
CA ALA A 31 -32.57 22.18 10.87
C ALA A 31 -33.72 21.27 10.40
N ASN A 32 -33.94 21.14 9.08
CA ASN A 32 -34.92 20.27 8.42
C ASN A 32 -36.38 20.38 8.91
N MET A 33 -36.77 21.44 9.64
CA MET A 33 -38.16 21.69 10.02
C MET A 33 -38.92 22.37 8.87
N TYR A 34 -39.40 21.58 7.91
CA TYR A 34 -40.28 22.07 6.84
C TYR A 34 -41.57 21.26 6.79
N MET A 35 -42.71 21.96 6.72
CA MET A 35 -44.00 21.26 6.74
C MET A 35 -44.31 20.49 5.44
N LYS A 36 -43.84 20.93 4.26
CA LYS A 36 -44.23 20.30 2.95
C LYS A 36 -43.24 20.43 1.78
N LYS A 37 -42.52 21.55 1.61
CA LYS A 37 -41.59 21.76 0.47
C LYS A 37 -40.28 22.35 0.95
N LYS A 38 -39.17 21.86 0.38
CA LYS A 38 -37.84 22.45 0.60
C LYS A 38 -37.83 23.90 0.09
N PRO A 39 -37.22 24.85 0.83
CA PRO A 39 -37.06 26.22 0.38
C PRO A 39 -36.28 26.30 -0.94
N MET A 40 -36.46 27.39 -1.71
CA MET A 40 -35.67 27.60 -2.93
C MET A 40 -34.17 27.73 -2.61
N PRO A 41 -33.28 27.18 -3.47
CA PRO A 41 -31.83 27.22 -3.25
C PRO A 41 -31.30 28.65 -3.11
N ASP A 42 -30.52 28.89 -2.08
CA ASP A 42 -29.84 30.17 -1.82
C ASP A 42 -28.42 30.21 -2.43
N TRP A 43 -27.73 31.34 -2.33
CA TRP A 43 -26.33 31.48 -2.74
C TRP A 43 -25.39 30.49 -2.01
N MET A 44 -25.65 30.16 -0.74
CA MET A 44 -24.84 29.18 0.00
C MET A 44 -25.10 27.76 -0.48
N ASP A 45 -26.36 27.37 -0.77
CA ASP A 45 -26.66 26.07 -1.39
C ASP A 45 -25.93 25.90 -2.73
N LYS A 46 -25.79 26.99 -3.50
CA LYS A 46 -25.03 26.98 -4.76
C LYS A 46 -23.53 26.84 -4.53
N LEU A 47 -23.00 27.46 -3.46
CA LEU A 47 -21.60 27.35 -3.08
C LEU A 47 -21.26 25.93 -2.63
N ASP A 48 -22.08 25.33 -1.77
CA ASP A 48 -21.92 23.95 -1.30
C ASP A 48 -22.00 22.95 -2.47
N GLN A 49 -22.90 23.19 -3.43
CA GLN A 49 -22.98 22.37 -4.65
C GLN A 49 -21.75 22.52 -5.54
N ALA A 50 -21.14 23.71 -5.59
CA ALA A 50 -19.90 23.93 -6.32
C ALA A 50 -18.73 23.25 -5.62
N GLU A 51 -18.61 23.36 -4.30
CA GLU A 51 -17.58 22.70 -3.49
C GLU A 51 -17.66 21.17 -3.66
N ARG A 52 -18.85 20.58 -3.49
CA ARG A 52 -19.06 19.13 -3.75
C ARG A 52 -18.67 18.73 -5.17
N ARG A 53 -18.89 19.60 -6.16
CA ARG A 53 -18.49 19.31 -7.54
C ARG A 53 -16.97 19.29 -7.69
N VAL A 54 -16.28 20.22 -7.04
CA VAL A 54 -14.82 20.28 -7.00
C VAL A 54 -14.28 19.02 -6.32
N ASP A 55 -14.79 18.66 -5.13
CA ASP A 55 -14.36 17.46 -4.40
C ASP A 55 -14.49 16.19 -5.24
N LEU A 56 -15.63 16.03 -5.94
CA LEU A 56 -15.87 14.90 -6.82
C LEU A 56 -14.89 14.87 -8.02
N GLN A 57 -14.51 16.03 -8.54
CA GLN A 57 -13.52 16.14 -9.61
C GLN A 57 -12.11 15.84 -9.09
N GLU A 58 -11.74 16.33 -7.91
CA GLU A 58 -10.46 16.06 -7.27
C GLU A 58 -10.29 14.57 -6.96
N ALA A 59 -11.32 13.91 -6.42
CA ALA A 59 -11.30 12.48 -6.16
C ALA A 59 -11.05 11.66 -7.45
N LYS A 60 -11.73 12.02 -8.55
CA LYS A 60 -11.52 11.39 -9.86
C LYS A 60 -10.11 11.62 -10.39
N LEU A 61 -9.59 12.84 -10.29
CA LEU A 61 -8.22 13.15 -10.71
C LEU A 61 -7.19 12.39 -9.87
N GLN A 62 -7.42 12.25 -8.56
CA GLN A 62 -6.52 11.51 -7.68
C GLN A 62 -6.50 10.02 -8.01
N GLU A 63 -7.66 9.43 -8.35
CA GLU A 63 -7.75 8.06 -8.83
C GLU A 63 -6.98 7.87 -10.15
N GLN A 64 -7.22 8.74 -11.13
CA GLN A 64 -6.49 8.72 -12.40
C GLN A 64 -4.99 8.89 -12.21
N LYS A 65 -4.55 9.79 -11.32
CA LYS A 65 -3.15 9.99 -10.98
C LYS A 65 -2.52 8.73 -10.40
N LYS A 66 -3.21 8.06 -9.46
CA LYS A 66 -2.76 6.78 -8.89
C LYS A 66 -2.62 5.72 -9.97
N GLU A 67 -3.58 5.60 -10.87
CA GLU A 67 -3.46 4.66 -11.99
C GLU A 67 -2.26 4.95 -12.89
N ILE A 68 -2.06 6.21 -13.27
CA ILE A 68 -0.95 6.62 -14.13
C ILE A 68 0.38 6.33 -13.43
N GLN A 69 0.50 6.65 -12.14
CA GLN A 69 1.68 6.34 -11.33
C GLN A 69 1.96 4.84 -11.25
N ASN A 70 0.94 4.01 -11.02
CA ASN A 70 1.08 2.56 -11.00
C ASN A 70 1.53 2.02 -12.37
N LYS A 71 0.89 2.47 -13.46
CA LYS A 71 1.26 2.10 -14.84
C LYS A 71 2.70 2.54 -15.17
N ALA A 72 3.10 3.73 -14.76
CA ALA A 72 4.47 4.22 -14.94
C ALA A 72 5.48 3.42 -14.12
N GLY A 73 5.15 3.10 -12.86
CA GLY A 73 5.96 2.26 -11.98
C GLY A 73 6.18 0.86 -12.54
N GLU A 74 5.13 0.21 -13.04
CA GLU A 74 5.24 -1.10 -13.70
C GLU A 74 6.11 -1.04 -14.97
N LYS A 75 5.94 -0.01 -15.80
CA LYS A 75 6.78 0.20 -16.99
C LYS A 75 8.24 0.40 -16.58
N GLY A 76 8.50 1.16 -15.52
CA GLY A 76 9.83 1.36 -14.94
C GLY A 76 10.45 0.04 -14.48
N ARG A 77 9.73 -0.75 -13.68
CA ARG A 77 10.17 -2.08 -13.22
C ARG A 77 10.49 -3.00 -14.39
N LYS A 78 9.63 -3.06 -15.41
CA LYS A 78 9.87 -3.87 -16.63
C LYS A 78 11.13 -3.43 -17.37
N ARG A 79 11.40 -2.12 -17.48
CA ARG A 79 12.63 -1.60 -18.10
C ARG A 79 13.87 -1.95 -17.28
N ALA A 80 13.82 -1.76 -15.96
CA ALA A 80 14.91 -2.12 -15.06
C ALA A 80 15.23 -3.62 -15.16
N MET A 81 14.21 -4.48 -15.10
CA MET A 81 14.39 -5.93 -15.19
C MET A 81 14.99 -6.35 -16.55
N LYS A 82 14.63 -5.68 -17.65
CA LYS A 82 15.26 -5.89 -18.96
C LYS A 82 16.74 -5.50 -18.97
N ALA A 83 17.12 -4.44 -18.26
CA ALA A 83 18.52 -4.03 -18.15
C ALA A 83 19.32 -5.04 -17.31
N VAL A 84 18.78 -5.44 -16.15
CA VAL A 84 19.39 -6.46 -15.27
C VAL A 84 19.59 -7.78 -16.01
N ARG A 85 18.60 -8.24 -16.77
CA ARG A 85 18.68 -9.49 -17.55
C ARG A 85 19.85 -9.53 -18.55
N LYS A 86 20.35 -8.37 -19.03
CA LYS A 86 21.50 -8.33 -19.95
C LYS A 86 22.83 -8.57 -19.24
N VAL A 87 22.91 -8.25 -17.96
CA VAL A 87 24.15 -8.30 -17.18
C VAL A 87 24.15 -9.43 -16.16
N ASP A 88 22.99 -10.01 -15.85
CA ASP A 88 22.81 -11.06 -14.85
C ASP A 88 23.19 -12.44 -15.39
N PRO A 89 24.32 -13.02 -14.94
CA PRO A 89 24.76 -14.34 -15.40
C PRO A 89 24.18 -15.49 -14.56
N VAL A 90 23.51 -15.20 -13.43
CA VAL A 90 23.17 -16.20 -12.42
C VAL A 90 21.66 -16.41 -12.29
N PHE A 91 20.88 -15.37 -11.98
CA PHE A 91 19.49 -15.56 -11.57
C PHE A 91 18.57 -15.81 -12.78
N THR A 92 18.67 -14.95 -13.79
CA THR A 92 17.80 -14.99 -14.97
C THR A 92 17.92 -16.29 -15.77
N PRO A 93 19.13 -16.85 -16.02
CA PRO A 93 19.27 -18.16 -16.67
C PRO A 93 18.60 -19.30 -15.88
N ASN A 94 18.65 -19.23 -14.55
CA ASN A 94 18.02 -20.20 -13.64
C ASN A 94 16.52 -19.95 -13.40
N LYS A 95 15.91 -19.01 -14.15
CA LYS A 95 14.50 -18.60 -13.99
C LYS A 95 14.17 -18.04 -12.60
N LEU A 96 15.18 -17.51 -11.90
CA LEU A 96 15.05 -16.88 -10.59
C LEU A 96 14.98 -15.35 -10.75
N ASN A 97 14.37 -14.69 -9.78
CA ASN A 97 14.32 -13.23 -9.72
C ASN A 97 15.44 -12.74 -8.78
N PRO A 98 16.37 -11.87 -9.23
CA PRO A 98 17.42 -11.33 -8.37
C PRO A 98 16.85 -10.55 -7.17
N ASP A 99 15.68 -9.93 -7.30
CA ASP A 99 15.03 -9.19 -6.20
C ASP A 99 14.50 -10.10 -5.07
N ASP A 100 14.38 -11.40 -5.33
CA ASP A 100 13.97 -12.42 -4.35
C ASP A 100 15.18 -12.98 -3.57
N ALA A 101 16.40 -12.56 -3.91
CA ALA A 101 17.63 -13.05 -3.31
C ALA A 101 18.07 -12.21 -2.09
N LYS A 102 18.60 -12.89 -1.08
CA LYS A 102 19.28 -12.30 0.07
C LYS A 102 20.71 -12.80 0.10
N VAL A 103 21.66 -11.91 0.33
CA VAL A 103 23.07 -12.28 0.46
C VAL A 103 23.33 -12.79 1.86
N ILE A 104 23.94 -13.97 1.95
CA ILE A 104 24.36 -14.60 3.21
C ILE A 104 25.87 -14.92 3.24
N PHE A 105 26.57 -14.76 2.10
CA PHE A 105 28.02 -14.95 1.92
C PHE A 105 28.53 -16.36 2.23
N HIS A 106 28.88 -16.64 3.48
CA HIS A 106 29.38 -17.95 3.90
C HIS A 106 28.40 -18.51 4.93
N PRO A 107 27.93 -19.77 4.78
CA PRO A 107 28.46 -20.85 3.93
C PRO A 107 27.89 -20.94 2.51
N VAL A 108 26.94 -20.08 2.14
CA VAL A 108 26.31 -20.02 0.80
C VAL A 108 26.21 -18.55 0.41
N ASP A 109 26.47 -18.20 -0.85
CA ASP A 109 26.47 -16.79 -1.30
C ASP A 109 25.08 -16.14 -1.18
N TYR A 110 24.03 -16.81 -1.71
CA TYR A 110 22.67 -16.28 -1.79
C TYR A 110 21.61 -17.26 -1.30
N LEU A 111 20.60 -16.71 -0.63
CA LEU A 111 19.34 -17.36 -0.29
C LEU A 111 18.21 -16.76 -1.13
N VAL A 112 17.61 -17.54 -2.01
CA VAL A 112 16.54 -17.06 -2.92
C VAL A 112 15.19 -17.56 -2.48
N PHE A 113 14.28 -16.64 -2.16
CA PHE A 113 12.89 -16.94 -1.81
C PHE A 113 12.01 -16.88 -3.06
N ASN A 114 12.02 -17.96 -3.85
CA ASN A 114 11.43 -17.99 -5.17
C ASN A 114 9.93 -17.64 -5.17
N GLY A 115 9.58 -16.49 -5.76
CA GLY A 115 8.21 -16.03 -5.88
C GLY A 115 7.83 -14.91 -4.90
N MET A 116 8.70 -14.54 -3.95
CA MET A 116 8.43 -13.55 -2.91
C MET A 116 7.92 -12.21 -3.45
N LYS A 117 8.48 -11.68 -4.56
CA LYS A 117 8.04 -10.40 -5.13
C LYS A 117 6.89 -10.50 -6.14
N LYS A 118 6.56 -11.71 -6.60
CA LYS A 118 5.57 -11.93 -7.68
C LYS A 118 4.26 -12.51 -7.18
N LYS A 119 4.28 -13.32 -6.13
CA LYS A 119 3.13 -14.03 -5.59
C LYS A 119 3.05 -13.79 -4.07
N PRO A 120 1.85 -13.95 -3.48
CA PRO A 120 1.71 -13.89 -2.02
C PRO A 120 2.44 -15.04 -1.31
N GLU A 121 2.70 -16.14 -2.02
CA GLU A 121 3.32 -17.35 -1.46
C GLU A 121 4.69 -17.62 -2.08
N ILE A 122 5.62 -18.06 -1.23
CA ILE A 122 6.97 -18.50 -1.62
C ILE A 122 6.86 -19.94 -2.09
N LYS A 123 7.34 -20.22 -3.31
CA LYS A 123 7.28 -21.58 -3.89
C LYS A 123 8.29 -22.52 -3.24
N ASN A 124 9.52 -22.05 -3.10
CA ASN A 124 10.62 -22.76 -2.49
C ASN A 124 11.75 -21.78 -2.11
N ILE A 125 12.63 -22.25 -1.23
CA ILE A 125 13.86 -21.56 -0.86
C ILE A 125 15.00 -22.26 -1.59
N VAL A 126 15.84 -21.48 -2.27
CA VAL A 126 16.98 -22.01 -3.03
C VAL A 126 18.26 -21.41 -2.48
N PHE A 127 19.16 -22.28 -2.03
CA PHE A 127 20.54 -21.92 -1.73
C PHE A 127 21.30 -21.84 -3.06
N LEU A 128 21.83 -20.67 -3.38
CA LEU A 128 22.65 -20.44 -4.56
C LEU A 128 24.07 -20.10 -4.11
N ASP A 129 25.01 -20.88 -4.62
CA ASP A 129 26.43 -20.69 -4.37
C ASP A 129 27.21 -20.83 -5.68
N ASN A 130 28.35 -20.18 -5.76
CA ASN A 130 29.22 -20.31 -6.92
C ASN A 130 29.84 -21.71 -6.99
N VAL A 131 30.21 -22.15 -8.20
CA VAL A 131 30.88 -23.46 -8.38
C VAL A 131 32.26 -23.42 -7.73
N ILE A 132 32.44 -24.22 -6.68
CA ILE A 132 33.63 -24.15 -5.85
C ILE A 132 34.73 -25.11 -6.32
N LYS A 133 35.96 -24.59 -6.42
CA LYS A 133 37.17 -25.35 -6.80
C LYS A 133 37.91 -25.96 -5.60
N ARG A 134 37.69 -25.47 -4.37
CA ARG A 134 38.42 -25.89 -3.15
C ARG A 134 37.70 -27.01 -2.39
N LYS A 135 38.47 -27.96 -1.86
CA LYS A 135 37.95 -29.18 -1.19
C LYS A 135 37.14 -28.87 0.08
N GLU A 136 37.59 -27.91 0.88
CA GLU A 136 36.96 -27.54 2.16
C GLU A 136 35.55 -27.00 1.96
N GLN A 137 35.40 -25.99 1.12
CA GLN A 137 34.10 -25.40 0.79
C GLN A 137 33.15 -26.40 0.12
N LYS A 138 33.65 -27.32 -0.72
CA LYS A 138 32.84 -28.43 -1.26
C LYS A 138 32.32 -29.37 -0.17
N SER A 139 33.07 -29.56 0.92
CA SER A 139 32.62 -30.37 2.05
C SER A 139 31.49 -29.68 2.83
N ILE A 140 31.54 -28.36 2.94
CA ILE A 140 30.48 -27.55 3.57
C ILE A 140 29.20 -27.63 2.75
N GLN A 141 29.27 -27.41 1.43
CA GLN A 141 28.11 -27.55 0.53
C GLN A 141 27.46 -28.93 0.65
N LYS A 142 28.26 -30.01 0.60
CA LYS A 142 27.77 -31.37 0.80
C LYS A 142 27.12 -31.59 2.16
N SER A 143 27.65 -30.95 3.21
CA SER A 143 27.05 -31.01 4.54
C SER A 143 25.67 -30.37 4.55
N ILE A 144 25.52 -29.21 3.91
CA ILE A 144 24.23 -28.50 3.79
C ILE A 144 23.24 -29.33 2.97
N GLU A 145 23.64 -29.84 1.81
CA GLU A 145 22.83 -30.73 0.97
C GLU A 145 22.31 -31.92 1.80
N LYS A 146 23.20 -32.61 2.53
CA LYS A 146 22.84 -33.74 3.38
C LYS A 146 21.90 -33.36 4.53
N THR A 147 22.06 -32.19 5.12
CA THR A 147 21.15 -31.68 6.16
C THR A 147 19.75 -31.44 5.60
N ILE A 148 19.65 -30.89 4.39
CA ILE A 148 18.38 -30.65 3.70
C ILE A 148 17.72 -31.98 3.30
N GLU A 149 18.47 -32.90 2.69
CA GLU A 149 17.99 -34.23 2.28
C GLU A 149 17.45 -35.06 3.45
N LYS A 150 18.06 -34.91 4.63
CA LYS A 150 17.63 -35.58 5.86
C LYS A 150 16.57 -34.83 6.65
N GLU A 151 16.13 -33.68 6.16
CA GLU A 151 15.19 -32.78 6.85
C GLU A 151 15.63 -32.42 8.28
N ASN A 152 16.94 -32.35 8.52
CA ASN A 152 17.50 -32.07 9.84
C ASN A 152 17.68 -30.55 10.05
N TYR A 153 16.59 -29.81 9.98
CA TYR A 153 16.56 -28.38 10.17
C TYR A 153 15.27 -27.95 10.86
N GLU A 154 15.33 -26.84 11.59
CA GLU A 154 14.18 -26.23 12.24
C GLU A 154 14.03 -24.77 11.83
N TRP A 155 12.80 -24.27 11.89
CA TRP A 155 12.50 -22.87 11.64
C TRP A 155 12.39 -22.13 12.98
N ILE A 156 13.27 -21.17 13.21
CA ILE A 156 13.26 -20.32 14.40
C ILE A 156 12.97 -18.89 13.98
N THR A 157 12.02 -18.24 14.65
CA THR A 157 11.71 -16.83 14.40
C THR A 157 12.40 -15.98 15.45
N VAL A 158 13.25 -15.07 14.98
CA VAL A 158 14.01 -14.18 15.84
C VAL A 158 13.48 -12.76 15.68
N GLN A 159 13.09 -12.12 16.79
CA GLN A 159 12.73 -10.71 16.81
C GLN A 159 13.85 -9.92 17.47
N VAL A 160 14.30 -8.87 16.78
CA VAL A 160 15.30 -7.95 17.32
C VAL A 160 14.55 -6.72 17.80
N SER A 161 14.61 -6.43 19.10
CA SER A 161 14.01 -5.24 19.69
C SER A 161 14.73 -3.97 19.22
N GLU A 162 14.10 -2.81 19.42
CA GLU A 162 14.73 -1.50 19.15
C GLU A 162 15.99 -1.27 20.01
N THR A 163 16.11 -1.99 21.12
CA THR A 163 17.29 -1.98 22.00
C THR A 163 18.40 -2.95 21.57
N GLY A 164 18.18 -3.71 20.48
CA GLY A 164 19.12 -4.73 19.99
C GLY A 164 19.09 -6.05 20.75
N VAL A 165 18.14 -6.24 21.66
CA VAL A 165 17.93 -7.51 22.36
C VAL A 165 17.24 -8.48 21.42
N VAL A 166 17.76 -9.70 21.37
CA VAL A 166 17.30 -10.76 20.49
C VAL A 166 16.36 -11.66 21.28
N GLU A 167 15.07 -11.67 20.93
CA GLU A 167 14.08 -12.56 21.52
C GLU A 167 13.75 -13.70 20.55
N TYR A 168 13.81 -14.93 21.06
CA TYR A 168 13.45 -16.14 20.33
C TYR A 168 11.96 -16.44 20.55
N LYS A 169 11.23 -16.67 19.47
CA LYS A 169 9.83 -17.14 19.49
C LYS A 169 9.72 -18.53 18.91
#